data_AF-A0A970E664-F1
#
_entry.id   AF-A0A970E664-F1
#
_cell.length_a   1.000
_cell.length_b   1.000
_cell.length_c   1.000
_cell.angle_alpha   90.00
_cell.angle_beta   90.00
_cell.angle_gamma   90.00
#
_symmetry.space_group_name_H-M   'P 1'
#
loop_
_entity.id
_entity.type
_entity.pdbx_description
1 polymer ?
#
loop_
_entity_poly.entity_id
_entity_poly.type
_entity_poly.pdbx_seq_one_letter_code
_entity_poly.pdbx_strand_id
1 'polypeptide(L)'
;MTNYDKLVAALEKIESLKEQEEDKKKAAKVEDAIDKLPKVENLSLDDKEAVEDAREAYDNLTNQQKALVKNLAKLEAAENKIKAAKVEKIIDDLPYIEDLTLEHKEAVENARAAYEALTEAQKALVNNLNKLLVNNLNKLKEAEDKIKELEDKIKEEERKAHEEEARRAAEEVALEAVEDFEANVSDEAWDEKISALTKAIDDLKNSMNLFFQEEEKQDEEKVEKTTGSIVIIEGGKGKEEKRINLEKALEAANKAAEEAEKLVRNALEFEESAMEAYSKLHEGDVKTALAVRINAAKAKVYEASQRIEDLKGTIPTLQDVLDVKAAKTWLTADKFTFDPENSAESESPIIYAALKHENQTAYKYTVVENNKAESSKNINIFRMSNKRPGSVKIEERRMLLNIGKGQRLNKEQEDKDAQDKIILRVNRGNENSSVMIKVEVTKGNAVAEKYFKINIPKLDTELLPVTIEKAEPPKTVAQS
;
A
#
# COMPACT_ATOMS: atom_id res chain seq x y z
N MET A 1 88.74 66.42 -61.58
CA MET A 1 89.33 65.16 -61.09
C MET A 1 90.82 65.17 -61.40
N THR A 2 91.62 65.39 -60.37
CA THR A 2 93.08 65.23 -60.42
C THR A 2 93.46 63.74 -60.53
N ASN A 3 94.70 63.41 -60.89
CA ASN A 3 95.19 62.03 -60.88
C ASN A 3 95.12 61.39 -59.48
N TYR A 4 95.17 62.21 -58.42
CA TYR A 4 95.00 61.79 -57.03
C TYR A 4 93.56 61.35 -56.73
N ASP A 5 92.54 62.12 -57.16
CA ASP A 5 91.12 61.76 -56.97
C ASP A 5 90.76 60.43 -57.66
N LYS A 6 91.35 60.16 -58.83
CA LYS A 6 91.19 58.89 -59.55
C LYS A 6 91.79 57.69 -58.80
N LEU A 7 92.91 57.89 -58.11
CA LEU A 7 93.57 56.85 -57.32
C LEU A 7 92.75 56.51 -56.06
N VAL A 8 92.22 57.53 -55.37
CA VAL A 8 91.35 57.33 -54.19
C VAL A 8 90.08 56.57 -54.56
N ALA A 9 89.38 56.98 -55.63
CA ALA A 9 88.19 56.28 -56.11
C ALA A 9 88.47 54.83 -56.56
N ALA A 10 89.65 54.57 -57.14
CA ALA A 10 90.06 53.21 -57.51
C ALA A 10 90.35 52.33 -56.29
N LEU A 11 90.96 52.88 -55.23
CA LEU A 11 91.22 52.16 -53.97
C LEU A 11 89.93 51.84 -53.21
N GLU A 12 89.00 52.80 -53.10
CA GLU A 12 87.65 52.57 -52.54
C GLU A 12 86.90 51.50 -53.33
N LYS A 13 87.01 51.52 -54.66
CA LYS A 13 86.40 50.50 -55.52
C LYS A 13 87.01 49.12 -55.31
N ILE A 14 88.33 49.02 -55.15
CA ILE A 14 89.02 47.75 -54.88
C ILE A 14 88.59 47.20 -53.52
N GLU A 15 88.48 48.04 -52.50
CA GLU A 15 88.07 47.59 -51.16
C GLU A 15 86.61 47.11 -51.15
N SER A 16 85.71 47.86 -51.81
CA SER A 16 84.33 47.43 -52.02
C SER A 16 84.23 46.13 -52.83
N LEU A 17 85.11 45.91 -53.81
CA LEU A 17 85.15 44.67 -54.59
C LEU A 17 85.63 43.49 -53.74
N LYS A 18 86.62 43.67 -52.87
CA LYS A 18 87.08 42.64 -51.93
C LYS A 18 85.98 42.26 -50.95
N GLU A 19 85.29 43.24 -50.39
CA GLU A 19 84.16 43.02 -49.48
C GLU A 19 83.04 42.24 -50.19
N GLN A 20 82.68 42.63 -51.42
CA GLN A 20 81.72 41.89 -52.25
C GLN A 20 82.18 40.47 -52.58
N GLU A 21 83.47 40.23 -52.75
CA GLU A 21 84.03 38.91 -53.03
C GLU A 21 84.02 38.01 -51.78
N GLU A 22 84.27 38.57 -50.60
CA GLU A 22 84.10 37.87 -49.33
C GLU A 22 82.62 37.57 -49.01
N ASP A 23 81.71 38.50 -49.29
CA ASP A 23 80.27 38.28 -49.18
C ASP A 23 79.78 37.17 -50.10
N LYS A 24 80.27 37.15 -51.36
CA LYS A 24 80.00 36.05 -52.30
C LYS A 24 80.55 34.72 -51.80
N LYS A 25 81.75 34.68 -51.23
CA LYS A 25 82.31 33.44 -50.66
C LYS A 25 81.48 32.91 -49.50
N LYS A 26 80.97 33.79 -48.63
CA LYS A 26 80.09 33.40 -47.51
C LYS A 26 78.75 32.88 -48.01
N ALA A 27 78.13 33.55 -48.98
CA ALA A 27 76.89 33.09 -49.61
C ALA A 27 77.08 31.74 -50.33
N ALA A 28 78.17 31.57 -51.10
CA ALA A 28 78.47 30.33 -51.81
C ALA A 28 78.63 29.12 -50.87
N LYS A 29 79.22 29.31 -49.68
CA LYS A 29 79.30 28.23 -48.66
C LYS A 29 77.92 27.75 -48.20
N VAL A 30 76.97 28.67 -48.07
CA VAL A 30 75.59 28.33 -47.70
C VAL A 30 74.85 27.71 -48.90
N GLU A 31 75.06 28.20 -50.11
CA GLU A 31 74.55 27.56 -51.34
C GLU A 31 75.04 26.10 -51.44
N ASP A 32 76.33 25.85 -51.23
CA ASP A 32 76.92 24.51 -51.23
C ASP A 32 76.30 23.60 -50.15
N ALA A 33 75.98 24.14 -48.96
CA ALA A 33 75.32 23.39 -47.90
C ALA A 33 73.88 23.00 -48.27
N ILE A 34 73.12 23.94 -48.85
CA ILE A 34 71.75 23.69 -49.35
C ILE A 34 71.77 22.71 -50.54
N ASP A 35 72.78 22.76 -51.40
CA ASP A 35 72.92 21.86 -52.54
C ASP A 35 73.23 20.42 -52.13
N LYS A 36 73.92 20.23 -51.00
CA LYS A 36 74.17 18.90 -50.41
C LYS A 36 72.93 18.25 -49.79
N LEU A 37 71.90 19.03 -49.44
CA LEU A 37 70.64 18.46 -48.96
C LEU A 37 70.08 17.48 -50.01
N PRO A 38 69.50 16.34 -49.57
CA PRO A 38 68.83 15.41 -50.48
C PRO A 38 67.77 16.11 -51.33
N LYS A 39 67.41 15.47 -52.44
CA LYS A 39 66.23 15.90 -53.21
C LYS A 39 65.00 15.78 -52.31
N VAL A 40 64.07 16.74 -52.42
CA VAL A 40 62.86 16.82 -51.61
C VAL A 40 62.05 15.51 -51.60
N GLU A 41 62.08 14.75 -52.70
CA GLU A 41 61.40 13.45 -52.83
C GLU A 41 62.03 12.33 -51.98
N ASN A 42 63.34 12.41 -51.71
CA ASN A 42 64.10 11.42 -50.93
C ASN A 42 64.37 11.88 -49.49
N LEU A 43 63.86 13.06 -49.13
CA LEU A 43 64.16 13.71 -47.86
C LEU A 43 63.33 13.06 -46.74
N SER A 44 64.00 12.66 -45.67
CA SER A 44 63.45 11.88 -44.55
C SER A 44 63.67 12.58 -43.21
N LEU A 45 63.10 12.04 -42.13
CA LEU A 45 63.33 12.60 -40.78
C LEU A 45 64.79 12.50 -40.32
N ASP A 46 65.59 11.60 -40.90
CA ASP A 46 67.02 11.48 -40.60
C ASP A 46 67.81 12.69 -41.14
N ASP A 47 67.29 13.37 -42.17
CA ASP A 47 67.92 14.56 -42.78
C ASP A 47 67.60 15.86 -42.04
N LYS A 48 66.80 15.78 -40.96
CA LYS A 48 66.32 16.95 -40.21
C LYS A 48 67.46 17.85 -39.74
N GLU A 49 68.50 17.28 -39.14
CA GLU A 49 69.64 18.02 -38.60
C GLU A 49 70.37 18.79 -39.72
N ALA A 50 70.61 18.15 -40.87
CA ALA A 50 71.25 18.80 -42.01
C ALA A 50 70.43 19.98 -42.55
N VAL A 51 69.10 19.89 -42.55
CA VAL A 51 68.20 20.99 -42.95
C VAL A 51 68.23 22.13 -41.93
N GLU A 52 68.24 21.82 -40.63
CA GLU A 52 68.35 22.81 -39.54
C GLU A 52 69.70 23.55 -39.60
N ASP A 53 70.81 22.83 -39.81
CA ASP A 53 72.15 23.40 -39.97
C ASP A 53 72.22 24.33 -41.19
N ALA A 54 71.60 23.93 -42.31
CA ALA A 54 71.56 24.77 -43.52
C ALA A 54 70.76 26.05 -43.29
N ARG A 55 69.66 26.00 -42.51
CA ARG A 55 68.89 27.19 -42.11
C ARG A 55 69.69 28.07 -41.17
N GLU A 56 70.37 27.52 -40.18
CA GLU A 56 71.20 28.30 -39.26
C GLU A 56 72.36 29.00 -40.00
N ALA A 57 73.03 28.28 -40.90
CA ALA A 57 74.09 28.84 -41.73
C ALA A 57 73.58 29.99 -42.62
N TYR A 58 72.38 29.83 -43.20
CA TYR A 58 71.71 30.91 -43.92
C TYR A 58 71.36 32.08 -43.00
N ASP A 59 70.83 31.83 -41.80
CA ASP A 59 70.36 32.87 -40.89
C ASP A 59 71.49 33.72 -40.29
N ASN A 60 72.67 33.14 -40.15
CA ASN A 60 73.90 33.81 -39.74
C ASN A 60 74.50 34.74 -40.83
N LEU A 61 73.99 34.70 -42.07
CA LEU A 61 74.39 35.63 -43.12
C LEU A 61 73.82 37.04 -42.91
N THR A 62 74.56 38.06 -43.34
CA THR A 62 74.03 39.43 -43.43
C THR A 62 72.96 39.54 -44.52
N ASN A 63 72.12 40.58 -44.49
CA ASN A 63 71.10 40.79 -45.52
C ASN A 63 71.67 40.88 -46.94
N GLN A 64 72.86 41.49 -47.10
CA GLN A 64 73.55 41.57 -48.39
C GLN A 64 74.02 40.20 -48.88
N GLN A 65 74.48 39.34 -47.96
CA GLN A 65 74.89 37.96 -48.27
C GLN A 65 73.70 37.04 -48.54
N LYS A 66 72.60 37.15 -47.78
CA LYS A 66 71.35 36.41 -48.01
C LYS A 66 70.78 36.65 -49.42
N ALA A 67 70.89 37.88 -49.92
CA ALA A 67 70.45 38.24 -51.27
C ALA A 67 71.27 37.58 -52.39
N LEU A 68 72.46 37.05 -52.08
CA LEU A 68 73.32 36.35 -53.03
C LEU A 68 73.03 34.83 -53.09
N VAL A 69 72.30 34.27 -52.13
CA VAL A 69 71.92 32.84 -52.09
C VAL A 69 70.72 32.57 -53.00
N LYS A 70 70.91 31.78 -54.05
CA LYS A 70 69.90 31.56 -55.11
C LYS A 70 69.05 30.31 -54.92
N ASN A 71 69.50 29.35 -54.11
CA ASN A 71 68.83 28.06 -53.91
C ASN A 71 68.00 27.99 -52.61
N LEU A 72 67.64 29.13 -52.01
CA LEU A 72 66.81 29.20 -50.80
C LEU A 72 65.48 28.43 -50.92
N ALA A 73 64.85 28.44 -52.10
CA ALA A 73 63.63 27.69 -52.35
C ALA A 73 63.80 26.17 -52.14
N LYS A 74 65.01 25.62 -52.36
CA LYS A 74 65.32 24.21 -52.07
C LYS A 74 65.35 23.96 -50.55
N LEU A 75 65.93 24.88 -49.78
CA LEU A 75 65.94 24.81 -48.32
C LEU A 75 64.53 24.91 -47.73
N GLU A 76 63.72 25.87 -48.20
CA GLU A 76 62.32 26.02 -47.77
C GLU A 76 61.46 24.79 -48.11
N ALA A 77 61.68 24.18 -49.29
CA ALA A 77 61.01 22.94 -49.67
C ALA A 77 61.44 21.75 -48.79
N ALA A 78 62.73 21.66 -48.44
CA ALA A 78 63.25 20.65 -47.54
C ALA A 78 62.64 20.79 -46.14
N GLU A 79 62.58 21.99 -45.58
CA GLU A 79 61.95 22.26 -44.28
C GLU A 79 60.46 21.92 -44.24
N ASN A 80 59.74 22.30 -45.30
CA ASN A 80 58.33 21.98 -45.42
C ASN A 80 58.11 20.45 -45.49
N LYS A 81 59.00 19.72 -46.17
CA LYS A 81 58.97 18.26 -46.22
C LYS A 81 59.31 17.61 -44.88
N ILE A 82 60.29 18.11 -44.12
CA ILE A 82 60.60 17.62 -42.75
C ILE A 82 59.40 17.84 -41.82
N LYS A 83 58.79 19.03 -41.85
CA LYS A 83 57.61 19.34 -41.02
C LYS A 83 56.43 18.42 -41.36
N ALA A 84 56.19 18.19 -42.64
CA ALA A 84 55.16 17.26 -43.10
C ALA A 84 55.47 15.80 -42.68
N ALA A 85 56.69 15.31 -42.93
CA ALA A 85 57.10 13.94 -42.59
C ALA A 85 57.01 13.66 -41.08
N LYS A 86 57.24 14.68 -40.24
CA LYS A 86 57.07 14.55 -38.78
C LYS A 86 55.62 14.28 -38.42
N VAL A 87 54.69 15.02 -39.02
CA VAL A 87 53.24 14.83 -38.79
C VAL A 87 52.76 13.52 -39.39
N GLU A 88 53.25 13.14 -40.58
CA GLU A 88 52.99 11.84 -41.21
C GLU A 88 53.34 10.68 -40.26
N LYS A 89 54.53 10.72 -39.66
CA LYS A 89 54.95 9.73 -38.66
C LYS A 89 54.01 9.68 -37.45
N ILE A 90 53.59 10.83 -36.92
CA ILE A 90 52.65 10.88 -35.78
C ILE A 90 51.32 10.22 -36.13
N ILE A 91 50.83 10.39 -37.37
CA ILE A 91 49.60 9.77 -37.84
C ILE A 91 49.80 8.26 -38.09
N ASP A 92 50.95 7.85 -38.62
CA ASP A 92 51.27 6.44 -38.87
C ASP A 92 51.53 5.64 -37.59
N ASP A 93 51.99 6.30 -36.52
CA ASP A 93 52.16 5.70 -35.19
C ASP A 93 50.82 5.47 -34.45
N LEU A 94 49.70 5.98 -34.98
CA LEU A 94 48.37 5.67 -34.45
C LEU A 94 48.04 4.19 -34.68
N PRO A 95 47.33 3.53 -33.73
CA PRO A 95 46.88 2.16 -33.93
C PRO A 95 45.95 2.05 -35.13
N TYR A 96 45.83 0.83 -35.67
CA TYR A 96 44.80 0.54 -36.64
C TYR A 96 43.41 0.77 -36.03
N ILE A 97 42.44 1.12 -36.87
CA ILE A 97 41.07 1.46 -36.45
C ILE A 97 40.42 0.32 -35.65
N GLU A 98 40.75 -0.93 -35.98
CA GLU A 98 40.26 -2.14 -35.29
C GLU A 98 40.83 -2.30 -33.89
N ASP A 99 42.05 -1.81 -33.65
CA ASP A 99 42.77 -1.88 -32.37
C ASP A 99 42.60 -0.60 -31.53
N LEU A 100 41.83 0.36 -32.04
CA LEU A 100 41.69 1.68 -31.43
C LEU A 100 40.78 1.60 -30.21
N THR A 101 41.27 2.15 -29.10
CA THR A 101 40.59 2.21 -27.79
C THR A 101 40.53 3.65 -27.28
N LEU A 102 39.76 3.92 -26.22
CA LEU A 102 39.69 5.25 -25.62
C LEU A 102 41.03 5.77 -25.08
N GLU A 103 41.96 4.89 -24.71
CA GLU A 103 43.30 5.30 -24.26
C GLU A 103 44.08 6.04 -25.35
N HIS A 104 43.73 5.83 -26.62
CA HIS A 104 44.36 6.48 -27.76
C HIS A 104 43.78 7.85 -28.08
N LYS A 105 42.78 8.34 -27.32
CA LYS A 105 42.13 9.63 -27.56
C LYS A 105 43.11 10.79 -27.63
N GLU A 106 44.00 10.89 -26.64
CA GLU A 106 45.01 11.94 -26.60
C GLU A 106 45.98 11.86 -27.79
N ALA A 107 46.34 10.64 -28.22
CA ALA A 107 47.21 10.43 -29.37
C ALA A 107 46.55 10.90 -30.68
N VAL A 108 45.25 10.60 -30.87
CA VAL A 108 44.48 11.03 -32.04
C VAL A 108 44.27 12.55 -32.04
N GLU A 109 43.95 13.14 -30.88
CA GLU A 109 43.83 14.61 -30.74
C GLU A 109 45.16 15.33 -31.02
N ASN A 110 46.27 14.78 -30.52
CA ASN A 110 47.62 15.30 -30.79
C ASN A 110 48.00 15.18 -32.27
N ALA A 111 47.69 14.06 -32.92
CA ALA A 111 47.90 13.88 -34.35
C ALA A 111 47.10 14.90 -35.17
N ARG A 112 45.85 15.16 -34.79
CA ARG A 112 45.03 16.21 -35.41
C ARG A 112 45.60 17.60 -35.20
N ALA A 113 45.96 17.96 -33.97
CA ALA A 113 46.52 19.26 -33.66
C ALA A 113 47.82 19.51 -34.44
N ALA A 114 48.69 18.49 -34.54
CA ALA A 114 49.91 18.55 -35.31
C ALA A 114 49.64 18.75 -36.81
N TYR A 115 48.64 18.08 -37.37
CA TYR A 115 48.21 18.26 -38.75
C TYR A 115 47.61 19.64 -39.02
N GLU A 116 46.75 20.14 -38.13
CA GLU A 116 46.10 21.45 -38.28
C GLU A 116 47.08 22.62 -38.14
N ALA A 117 48.17 22.44 -37.40
CA ALA A 117 49.24 23.44 -37.27
C ALA A 117 50.09 23.60 -38.55
N LEU A 118 49.98 22.68 -39.52
CA LEU A 118 50.68 22.78 -40.79
C LEU A 118 50.05 23.83 -41.72
N THR A 119 50.89 24.51 -42.49
CA THR A 119 50.43 25.35 -43.61
C THR A 119 49.83 24.50 -44.73
N GLU A 120 49.00 25.07 -45.59
CA GLU A 120 48.39 24.34 -46.73
C GLU A 120 49.43 23.66 -47.63
N ALA A 121 50.58 24.31 -47.85
CA ALA A 121 51.68 23.73 -48.61
C ALA A 121 52.31 22.51 -47.91
N GLN A 122 52.39 22.53 -46.57
CA GLN A 122 52.88 21.40 -45.77
C GLN A 122 51.83 20.29 -45.65
N LYS A 123 50.55 20.62 -45.47
CA LYS A 123 49.44 19.64 -45.47
C LYS A 123 49.40 18.87 -46.79
N ALA A 124 49.62 19.53 -47.93
CA ALA A 124 49.74 18.88 -49.24
C ALA A 124 50.89 17.86 -49.32
N LEU A 125 51.96 18.05 -48.56
CA LEU A 125 53.11 17.13 -48.49
C LEU A 125 52.87 15.94 -47.56
N VAL A 126 52.06 16.09 -46.51
CA VAL A 126 51.54 14.96 -45.71
C VAL A 126 50.59 14.09 -46.54
N ASN A 127 49.95 14.70 -47.55
CA ASN A 127 48.93 14.09 -48.39
C ASN A 127 49.46 13.44 -49.70
N ASN A 128 50.77 13.33 -49.93
CA ASN A 128 51.31 13.29 -51.30
C ASN A 128 51.06 11.98 -52.12
N LEU A 129 50.38 12.13 -53.28
CA LEU A 129 50.30 11.28 -54.49
C LEU A 129 49.38 10.01 -54.53
N ASN A 130 48.07 10.23 -54.77
CA ASN A 130 47.11 9.35 -55.49
C ASN A 130 46.82 7.89 -55.03
N LYS A 131 47.34 7.42 -53.90
CA LYS A 131 46.80 6.25 -53.17
C LYS A 131 46.72 6.44 -51.65
N LEU A 132 47.55 7.33 -51.09
CA LEU A 132 47.58 7.69 -49.65
C LEU A 132 46.83 8.98 -49.30
N LEU A 133 46.38 9.76 -50.30
CA LEU A 133 45.70 11.06 -50.14
C LEU A 133 44.35 10.94 -49.39
N VAL A 134 43.77 9.75 -49.47
CA VAL A 134 42.57 9.31 -48.75
C VAL A 134 42.98 8.71 -47.40
N ASN A 135 44.15 8.07 -47.28
CA ASN A 135 44.47 7.24 -46.12
C ASN A 135 44.76 8.03 -44.84
N ASN A 136 45.65 9.02 -44.80
CA ASN A 136 46.06 9.59 -43.50
C ASN A 136 45.01 10.54 -42.90
N LEU A 137 44.39 11.39 -43.71
CA LEU A 137 43.28 12.23 -43.27
C LEU A 137 42.02 11.40 -42.97
N ASN A 138 41.71 10.38 -43.78
CA ASN A 138 40.58 9.51 -43.44
C ASN A 138 40.90 8.60 -42.26
N LYS A 139 42.13 8.10 -42.08
CA LYS A 139 42.54 7.38 -40.86
C LYS A 139 42.31 8.25 -39.63
N LEU A 140 42.74 9.52 -39.66
CA LEU A 140 42.54 10.43 -38.55
C LEU A 140 41.05 10.67 -38.30
N LYS A 141 40.28 10.96 -39.35
CA LYS A 141 38.83 11.16 -39.23
C LYS A 141 38.10 9.90 -38.76
N GLU A 142 38.44 8.74 -39.29
CA GLU A 142 37.90 7.43 -38.93
C GLU A 142 38.27 7.07 -37.49
N ALA A 143 39.48 7.40 -37.05
CA ALA A 143 39.91 7.26 -35.66
C ALA A 143 39.11 8.16 -34.72
N GLU A 144 38.88 9.42 -35.08
CA GLU A 144 38.05 10.34 -34.30
C GLU A 144 36.58 9.90 -34.23
N ASP A 145 36.01 9.54 -35.38
CA ASP A 145 34.64 9.02 -35.47
C ASP A 145 34.52 7.73 -34.64
N LYS A 146 35.56 6.89 -34.64
CA LYS A 146 35.59 5.66 -33.85
C LYS A 146 35.69 5.92 -32.35
N ILE A 147 36.56 6.83 -31.92
CA ILE A 147 36.66 7.25 -30.50
C ILE A 147 35.30 7.76 -30.04
N LYS A 148 34.67 8.62 -30.84
CA LYS A 148 33.34 9.15 -30.51
C LYS A 148 32.28 8.05 -30.39
N GLU A 149 32.28 7.09 -31.32
CA GLU A 149 31.39 5.92 -31.24
C GLU A 149 31.64 5.11 -29.95
N LEU A 150 32.90 4.91 -29.57
CA LEU A 150 33.27 4.20 -28.34
C LEU A 150 32.84 4.97 -27.08
N GLU A 151 33.02 6.29 -27.05
CA GLU A 151 32.55 7.14 -25.94
C GLU A 151 31.03 7.05 -25.80
N ASP A 152 30.28 7.11 -26.90
CA ASP A 152 28.82 7.04 -26.89
C ASP A 152 28.34 5.64 -26.46
N LYS A 153 29.03 4.57 -26.87
CA LYS A 153 28.74 3.20 -26.41
C LYS A 153 29.00 3.03 -24.92
N ILE A 154 30.10 3.55 -24.40
CA ILE A 154 30.41 3.45 -22.97
C ILE A 154 29.40 4.23 -22.14
N LYS A 155 29.03 5.45 -22.55
CA LYS A 155 27.96 6.22 -21.88
C LYS A 155 26.62 5.47 -21.88
N GLU A 156 26.29 4.80 -22.98
CA GLU A 156 25.07 4.00 -23.10
C GLU A 156 25.12 2.73 -22.25
N GLU A 157 26.26 2.05 -22.17
CA GLU A 157 26.48 0.91 -21.29
C GLU A 157 26.42 1.32 -19.80
N GLU A 158 27.03 2.43 -19.43
CA GLU A 158 26.95 3.02 -18.09
C GLU A 158 25.51 3.40 -17.72
N ARG A 159 24.77 4.02 -18.64
CA ARG A 159 23.35 4.34 -18.46
C ARG A 159 22.52 3.08 -18.21
N LYS A 160 22.71 2.03 -19.03
CA LYS A 160 22.02 0.75 -18.86
C LYS A 160 22.39 0.06 -17.55
N ALA A 161 23.66 0.10 -17.15
CA ALA A 161 24.12 -0.46 -15.89
C ALA A 161 23.46 0.25 -14.70
N HIS A 162 23.40 1.58 -14.73
CA HIS A 162 22.73 2.37 -13.70
C HIS A 162 21.21 2.13 -13.67
N GLU A 163 20.56 1.99 -14.82
CA GLU A 163 19.12 1.65 -14.90
C GLU A 163 18.84 0.25 -14.34
N GLU A 164 19.69 -0.73 -14.64
CA GLU A 164 19.59 -2.09 -14.11
C GLU A 164 19.83 -2.13 -12.59
N GLU A 165 20.80 -1.38 -12.09
CA GLU A 165 21.07 -1.24 -10.65
C GLU A 165 19.88 -0.59 -9.93
N ALA A 166 19.33 0.50 -10.48
CA ALA A 166 18.14 1.14 -9.94
C ALA A 166 16.92 0.21 -9.95
N ARG A 167 16.76 -0.60 -11.00
CA ARG A 167 15.70 -1.62 -11.08
C ARG A 167 15.86 -2.67 -9.97
N ARG A 168 17.06 -3.22 -9.78
CA ARG A 168 17.33 -4.21 -8.72
C ARG A 168 17.11 -3.64 -7.33
N ALA A 169 17.54 -2.41 -7.08
CA ALA A 169 17.29 -1.73 -5.82
C ALA A 169 15.79 -1.52 -5.56
N ALA A 170 15.02 -1.16 -6.60
CA ALA A 170 13.57 -1.04 -6.48
C ALA A 170 12.89 -2.39 -6.21
N GLU A 171 13.35 -3.47 -6.87
CA GLU A 171 12.88 -4.84 -6.63
C GLU A 171 13.18 -5.31 -5.20
N GLU A 172 14.36 -5.02 -4.67
CA GLU A 172 14.77 -5.34 -3.30
C GLU A 172 13.89 -4.61 -2.27
N VAL A 173 13.71 -3.30 -2.42
CA VAL A 173 12.85 -2.49 -1.54
C VAL A 173 11.40 -2.98 -1.58
N ALA A 174 10.88 -3.33 -2.76
CA ALA A 174 9.53 -3.87 -2.87
C ALA A 174 9.40 -5.26 -2.24
N LEU A 175 10.43 -6.11 -2.34
CA LEU A 175 10.45 -7.41 -1.70
C LEU A 175 10.43 -7.26 -0.16
N GLU A 176 11.28 -6.40 0.39
CA GLU A 176 11.35 -6.12 1.83
C GLU A 176 10.02 -5.58 2.36
N ALA A 177 9.42 -4.61 1.68
CA ALA A 177 8.13 -4.05 2.08
C ALA A 177 6.99 -5.09 2.05
N VAL A 178 7.01 -6.02 1.10
CA VAL A 178 6.03 -7.12 1.03
C VAL A 178 6.28 -8.14 2.13
N GLU A 179 7.54 -8.46 2.45
CA GLU A 179 7.89 -9.36 3.57
C GLU A 179 7.46 -8.77 4.91
N ASP A 180 7.67 -7.47 5.13
CA ASP A 180 7.21 -6.76 6.32
C ASP A 180 5.68 -6.79 6.43
N PHE A 181 4.98 -6.58 5.31
CA PHE A 181 3.52 -6.68 5.28
C PHE A 181 3.05 -8.09 5.64
N GLU A 182 3.63 -9.12 5.03
CA GLU A 182 3.32 -10.53 5.32
C GLU A 182 3.60 -10.89 6.79
N ALA A 183 4.70 -10.42 7.36
CA ALA A 183 5.03 -10.64 8.76
C ALA A 183 4.03 -9.97 9.71
N ASN A 184 3.46 -8.81 9.32
CA ASN A 184 2.43 -8.13 10.10
C ASN A 184 1.06 -8.80 10.02
N VAL A 185 0.80 -9.56 8.96
CA VAL A 185 -0.44 -10.33 8.75
C VAL A 185 -0.28 -11.81 9.07
N SER A 186 0.69 -12.16 9.93
CA SER A 186 0.88 -13.53 10.39
C SER A 186 -0.35 -14.01 11.18
N ASP A 187 -0.71 -15.29 10.99
CA ASP A 187 -1.93 -15.85 11.57
C ASP A 187 -1.82 -15.85 13.11
N GLU A 188 -0.63 -16.00 13.67
CA GLU A 188 -0.40 -16.08 15.12
C GLU A 188 -0.81 -14.79 15.86
N ALA A 189 -0.38 -13.62 15.38
CA ALA A 189 -0.64 -12.36 16.06
C ALA A 189 -2.13 -11.96 15.98
N TRP A 190 -2.75 -12.23 14.84
CA TRP A 190 -4.16 -11.93 14.60
C TRP A 190 -5.07 -12.89 15.35
N ASP A 191 -4.78 -14.20 15.34
CA ASP A 191 -5.53 -15.20 16.08
C ASP A 191 -5.48 -14.94 17.59
N GLU A 192 -4.33 -14.50 18.12
CA GLU A 192 -4.21 -14.14 19.54
C GLU A 192 -5.17 -13.02 19.93
N LYS A 193 -5.20 -11.91 19.16
CA LYS A 193 -6.07 -10.75 19.47
C LYS A 193 -7.54 -11.04 19.22
N ILE A 194 -7.88 -11.76 18.16
CA ILE A 194 -9.25 -12.16 17.87
C ILE A 194 -9.76 -13.13 18.94
N SER A 195 -8.93 -14.06 19.41
CA SER A 195 -9.24 -14.98 20.52
C SER A 195 -9.44 -14.22 21.83
N ALA A 196 -8.57 -13.24 22.13
CA ALA A 196 -8.71 -12.39 23.31
C ALA A 196 -10.02 -11.58 23.29
N LEU A 197 -10.38 -10.99 22.14
CA LEU A 197 -11.65 -10.29 21.95
C LEU A 197 -12.84 -11.25 22.13
N THR A 198 -12.80 -12.43 21.51
CA THR A 198 -13.84 -13.44 21.62
C THR A 198 -14.06 -13.82 23.09
N LYS A 199 -12.98 -14.09 23.82
CA LYS A 199 -13.03 -14.42 25.25
C LYS A 199 -13.62 -13.28 26.09
N ALA A 200 -13.19 -12.04 25.85
CA ALA A 200 -13.72 -10.88 26.59
C ALA A 200 -15.22 -10.67 26.33
N ILE A 201 -15.69 -10.93 25.10
CA ILE A 201 -17.12 -10.91 24.76
C ILE A 201 -17.87 -12.03 25.50
N ASP A 202 -17.31 -13.23 25.60
CA ASP A 202 -17.95 -14.34 26.32
C ASP A 202 -18.00 -14.08 27.84
N ASP A 203 -16.94 -13.50 28.41
CA ASP A 203 -16.91 -13.05 29.81
C ASP A 203 -17.96 -11.95 30.07
N LEU A 204 -18.15 -11.04 29.10
CA LEU A 204 -19.22 -10.04 29.12
C LEU A 204 -20.61 -10.68 29.08
N LYS A 205 -20.86 -11.63 28.18
CA LYS A 205 -22.14 -12.37 28.13
C LYS A 205 -22.44 -13.05 29.46
N ASN A 206 -21.44 -13.69 30.07
CA ASN A 206 -21.57 -14.34 31.37
C ASN A 206 -21.91 -13.32 32.48
N SER A 207 -21.21 -12.19 32.51
CA SER A 207 -21.45 -11.12 33.47
C SER A 207 -22.85 -10.50 33.31
N MET A 208 -23.29 -10.33 32.06
CA MET A 208 -24.62 -9.85 31.72
C MET A 208 -25.71 -10.84 32.17
N ASN A 209 -25.51 -12.14 31.95
CA ASN A 209 -26.42 -13.18 32.43
C ASN A 209 -26.55 -13.15 33.96
N LEU A 210 -25.44 -13.06 34.70
CA LEU A 210 -25.44 -12.93 36.16
C LEU A 210 -26.12 -11.63 36.62
N PHE A 211 -25.93 -10.53 35.88
CA PHE A 211 -26.57 -9.25 36.18
C PHE A 211 -28.10 -9.28 35.96
N PHE A 212 -28.58 -10.09 35.01
CA PHE A 212 -29.99 -10.31 34.71
C PHE A 212 -30.67 -11.38 35.58
N GLN A 213 -29.92 -12.13 36.40
CA GLN A 213 -30.50 -13.05 37.38
C GLN A 213 -31.14 -12.25 38.52
N GLU A 214 -32.41 -12.52 38.80
CA GLU A 214 -33.12 -11.97 39.95
C GLU A 214 -32.55 -12.59 41.23
N GLU A 215 -32.26 -11.78 42.26
CA GLU A 215 -32.05 -12.32 43.60
C GLU A 215 -33.43 -12.64 44.16
N GLU A 216 -33.78 -13.94 44.17
CA GLU A 216 -34.90 -14.43 44.96
C GLU A 216 -34.59 -14.13 46.43
N LYS A 217 -35.15 -13.04 46.94
CA LYS A 217 -35.54 -13.03 48.35
C LYS A 217 -36.88 -13.72 48.41
N GLN A 218 -36.87 -14.92 48.99
CA GLN A 218 -37.99 -15.38 49.79
C GLN A 218 -38.28 -14.27 50.81
N ASP A 219 -39.27 -13.44 50.53
CA ASP A 219 -39.96 -12.68 51.57
C ASP A 219 -40.83 -13.67 52.36
N GLU A 220 -40.18 -14.62 53.06
CA GLU A 220 -40.80 -15.31 54.18
C GLU A 220 -40.62 -14.44 55.42
N GLU A 221 -41.67 -13.66 55.68
CA GLU A 221 -42.23 -13.37 57.00
C GLU A 221 -41.26 -13.43 58.20
N LYS A 222 -40.81 -12.26 58.68
CA LYS A 222 -40.53 -12.07 60.11
C LYS A 222 -41.24 -10.83 60.62
N VAL A 223 -42.47 -11.04 61.06
CA VAL A 223 -43.07 -10.24 62.12
C VAL A 223 -42.44 -10.71 63.43
N GLU A 224 -41.58 -9.91 64.05
CA GLU A 224 -41.54 -9.84 65.51
C GLU A 224 -40.90 -8.55 66.04
N LYS A 225 -41.60 -7.94 67.00
CA LYS A 225 -41.16 -6.78 67.78
C LYS A 225 -39.99 -7.19 68.67
N THR A 226 -38.89 -6.43 68.69
CA THR A 226 -38.26 -5.95 69.94
C THR A 226 -37.11 -4.97 69.68
N THR A 227 -36.93 -4.13 70.69
CA THR A 227 -36.00 -3.01 70.87
C THR A 227 -34.55 -3.25 70.45
N GLY A 228 -33.99 -2.30 69.71
CA GLY A 228 -32.59 -1.88 69.81
C GLY A 228 -31.54 -2.90 69.36
N SER A 229 -31.36 -3.06 68.04
CA SER A 229 -30.07 -3.40 67.42
C SER A 229 -30.13 -3.09 65.93
N ILE A 230 -29.18 -2.28 65.45
CA ILE A 230 -29.05 -1.92 64.03
C ILE A 230 -28.61 -3.17 63.27
N VAL A 231 -29.50 -3.69 62.43
CA VAL A 231 -29.19 -4.75 61.46
C VAL A 231 -28.58 -4.08 60.22
N ILE A 232 -27.33 -4.44 59.90
CA ILE A 232 -26.69 -4.05 58.64
C ILE A 232 -27.39 -4.80 57.51
N ILE A 233 -27.99 -4.07 56.57
CA ILE A 233 -28.67 -4.62 55.40
C ILE A 233 -27.60 -5.11 54.41
N GLU A 234 -27.27 -6.40 54.44
CA GLU A 234 -26.32 -7.04 53.50
C GLU A 234 -26.85 -7.14 52.05
N GLY A 235 -28.13 -6.85 51.82
CA GLY A 235 -28.78 -7.01 50.50
C GLY A 235 -28.38 -6.00 49.42
N GLY A 236 -27.62 -4.95 49.74
CA GLY A 236 -27.16 -3.95 48.75
C GLY A 236 -25.82 -4.27 48.09
N LYS A 237 -24.94 -5.02 48.77
CA LYS A 237 -23.56 -5.26 48.31
C LYS A 237 -23.50 -6.14 47.05
N GLY A 238 -24.28 -7.21 46.98
CA GLY A 238 -24.27 -8.14 45.85
C GLY A 238 -24.79 -7.54 44.53
N LYS A 239 -25.75 -6.61 44.59
CA LYS A 239 -26.27 -5.91 43.41
C LYS A 239 -25.26 -4.93 42.82
N GLU A 240 -24.56 -4.20 43.68
CA GLU A 240 -23.50 -3.28 43.26
C GLU A 240 -22.29 -4.05 42.71
N GLU A 241 -21.93 -5.18 43.33
CA GLU A 241 -20.84 -6.04 42.85
C GLU A 241 -21.11 -6.63 41.46
N LYS A 242 -22.33 -7.13 41.20
CA LYS A 242 -22.72 -7.61 39.86
C LYS A 242 -22.65 -6.51 38.80
N ARG A 243 -23.02 -5.27 39.17
CA ARG A 243 -22.93 -4.11 38.29
C ARG A 243 -21.49 -3.75 37.98
N ILE A 244 -20.62 -3.67 39.00
CA ILE A 244 -19.20 -3.40 38.84
C ILE A 244 -18.53 -4.45 37.95
N ASN A 245 -18.87 -5.74 38.13
CA ASN A 245 -18.33 -6.82 37.31
C ASN A 245 -18.79 -6.71 35.84
N LEU A 246 -20.05 -6.35 35.59
CA LEU A 246 -20.55 -6.05 34.23
C LEU A 246 -19.78 -4.89 33.59
N GLU A 247 -19.63 -3.78 34.31
CA GLU A 247 -18.91 -2.59 33.81
C GLU A 247 -17.45 -2.94 33.46
N LYS A 248 -16.76 -3.70 34.31
CA LYS A 248 -15.40 -4.20 34.04
C LYS A 248 -15.34 -5.13 32.83
N ALA A 249 -16.29 -6.04 32.68
CA ALA A 249 -16.33 -6.95 31.52
C ALA A 249 -16.59 -6.18 30.21
N LEU A 250 -17.42 -5.14 30.27
CA LEU A 250 -17.70 -4.26 29.14
C LEU A 250 -16.47 -3.45 28.75
N GLU A 251 -15.76 -2.88 29.73
CA GLU A 251 -14.49 -2.19 29.52
C GLU A 251 -13.43 -3.12 28.91
N ALA A 252 -13.32 -4.36 29.43
CA ALA A 252 -12.39 -5.36 28.91
C ALA A 252 -12.69 -5.75 27.46
N ALA A 253 -13.98 -5.96 27.11
CA ALA A 253 -14.39 -6.27 25.74
C ALA A 253 -14.10 -5.11 24.77
N ASN A 254 -14.41 -3.87 25.16
CA ASN A 254 -14.11 -2.69 24.35
C ASN A 254 -12.61 -2.50 24.16
N LYS A 255 -11.82 -2.66 25.22
CA LYS A 255 -10.35 -2.58 25.14
C LYS A 255 -9.78 -3.65 24.22
N ALA A 256 -10.25 -4.89 24.31
CA ALA A 256 -9.82 -5.97 23.42
C ALA A 256 -10.19 -5.66 21.95
N ALA A 257 -11.35 -5.05 21.70
CA ALA A 257 -11.75 -4.62 20.37
C ALA A 257 -10.84 -3.51 19.83
N GLU A 258 -10.51 -2.51 20.64
CA GLU A 258 -9.58 -1.43 20.27
C GLU A 258 -8.16 -1.95 19.96
N GLU A 259 -7.67 -2.91 20.73
CA GLU A 259 -6.37 -3.56 20.47
C GLU A 259 -6.38 -4.34 19.15
N ALA A 260 -7.48 -5.06 18.84
CA ALA A 260 -7.64 -5.77 17.58
C ALA A 260 -7.75 -4.80 16.39
N GLU A 261 -8.50 -3.70 16.51
CA GLU A 261 -8.58 -2.66 15.48
C GLU A 261 -7.23 -1.95 15.27
N LYS A 262 -6.42 -1.82 16.32
CA LYS A 262 -5.07 -1.27 16.19
C LYS A 262 -4.19 -2.15 15.30
N LEU A 263 -4.29 -3.48 15.40
CA LEU A 263 -3.57 -4.38 14.49
C LEU A 263 -4.01 -4.18 13.04
N VAL A 264 -5.32 -4.07 12.80
CA VAL A 264 -5.85 -3.79 11.44
C VAL A 264 -5.24 -2.49 10.88
N ARG A 265 -5.23 -1.41 11.67
CA ARG A 265 -4.64 -0.13 11.25
C ARG A 265 -3.16 -0.25 10.92
N ASN A 266 -2.38 -0.93 11.77
CA ASN A 266 -0.97 -1.16 11.51
C ASN A 266 -0.78 -1.93 10.19
N ALA A 267 -1.54 -2.99 9.96
CA ALA A 267 -1.44 -3.78 8.73
C ALA A 267 -1.79 -2.97 7.47
N LEU A 268 -2.73 -2.02 7.56
CA LEU A 268 -3.04 -1.11 6.46
C LEU A 268 -1.88 -0.15 6.13
N GLU A 269 -1.08 0.27 7.13
CA GLU A 269 0.12 1.08 6.89
C GLU A 269 1.20 0.28 6.14
N PHE A 270 1.38 -1.00 6.49
CA PHE A 270 2.26 -1.90 5.74
C PHE A 270 1.75 -2.19 4.33
N GLU A 271 0.43 -2.34 4.15
CA GLU A 271 -0.19 -2.48 2.83
C GLU A 271 0.12 -1.26 1.95
N GLU A 272 -0.02 -0.04 2.49
CA GLU A 272 0.29 1.20 1.78
C GLU A 272 1.76 1.25 1.37
N SER A 273 2.68 0.95 2.29
CA SER A 273 4.12 0.90 2.02
C SER A 273 4.48 -0.12 0.92
N ALA A 274 3.93 -1.34 1.01
CA ALA A 274 4.14 -2.39 0.01
C ALA A 274 3.59 -2.00 -1.36
N MET A 275 2.41 -1.36 -1.41
CA MET A 275 1.80 -0.89 -2.66
C MET A 275 2.57 0.28 -3.28
N GLU A 276 3.12 1.18 -2.47
CA GLU A 276 3.96 2.27 -2.96
C GLU A 276 5.23 1.73 -3.61
N ALA A 277 5.93 0.81 -2.94
CA ALA A 277 7.12 0.15 -3.49
C ALA A 277 6.80 -0.66 -4.74
N TYR A 278 5.71 -1.43 -4.72
CA TYR A 278 5.19 -2.19 -5.87
C TYR A 278 4.91 -1.30 -7.09
N SER A 279 4.35 -0.11 -6.88
CA SER A 279 3.99 0.81 -7.98
C SER A 279 5.21 1.30 -8.77
N LYS A 280 6.39 1.30 -8.14
CA LYS A 280 7.66 1.73 -8.74
C LYS A 280 8.30 0.64 -9.60
N LEU A 281 7.78 -0.60 -9.57
CA LEU A 281 8.32 -1.71 -10.34
C LEU A 281 7.91 -1.69 -11.81
N HIS A 282 8.86 -2.05 -12.66
CA HIS A 282 8.62 -2.35 -14.07
C HIS A 282 7.85 -3.67 -14.24
N GLU A 283 7.11 -3.80 -15.34
CA GLU A 283 6.41 -5.04 -15.68
C GLU A 283 7.40 -6.20 -15.86
N GLY A 284 7.05 -7.36 -15.29
CA GLY A 284 7.91 -8.55 -15.30
C GLY A 284 7.47 -9.59 -14.27
N ASP A 285 8.27 -10.65 -14.15
CA ASP A 285 7.98 -11.79 -13.30
C ASP A 285 7.98 -11.41 -11.81
N VAL A 286 8.91 -10.56 -11.37
CA VAL A 286 9.01 -10.08 -9.97
C VAL A 286 7.75 -9.32 -9.58
N LYS A 287 7.34 -8.33 -10.38
CA LYS A 287 6.11 -7.57 -10.14
C LYS A 287 4.89 -8.48 -10.12
N THR A 288 4.81 -9.44 -11.04
CA THR A 288 3.69 -10.40 -11.07
C THR A 288 3.65 -11.27 -9.80
N ALA A 289 4.81 -11.78 -9.36
CA ALA A 289 4.92 -12.59 -8.15
C ALA A 289 4.56 -11.80 -6.89
N LEU A 290 5.05 -10.56 -6.76
CA LEU A 290 4.72 -9.69 -5.64
C LEU A 290 3.24 -9.31 -5.62
N ALA A 291 2.59 -9.12 -6.77
CA ALA A 291 1.16 -8.86 -6.83
C ALA A 291 0.33 -10.00 -6.20
N VAL A 292 0.72 -11.26 -6.45
CA VAL A 292 0.04 -12.42 -5.86
C VAL A 292 0.19 -12.42 -4.34
N ARG A 293 1.42 -12.18 -3.85
CA ARG A 293 1.73 -12.10 -2.41
C ARG A 293 0.95 -10.99 -1.71
N ILE A 294 0.99 -9.78 -2.25
CA ILE A 294 0.25 -8.62 -1.75
C ILE A 294 -1.25 -8.93 -1.68
N ASN A 295 -1.83 -9.50 -2.74
CA ASN A 295 -3.27 -9.81 -2.75
C ASN A 295 -3.65 -10.87 -1.70
N ALA A 296 -2.79 -11.86 -1.46
CA ALA A 296 -3.01 -12.85 -0.41
C ALA A 296 -2.97 -12.20 0.98
N ALA A 297 -2.01 -11.32 1.24
CA ALA A 297 -1.92 -10.58 2.50
C ALA A 297 -3.12 -9.63 2.70
N LYS A 298 -3.55 -8.90 1.67
CA LYS A 298 -4.76 -8.08 1.69
C LYS A 298 -6.02 -8.88 2.02
N ALA A 299 -6.16 -10.09 1.47
CA ALA A 299 -7.30 -10.95 1.77
C ALA A 299 -7.35 -11.31 3.26
N LYS A 300 -6.21 -11.62 3.88
CA LYS A 300 -6.11 -11.87 5.33
C LYS A 300 -6.54 -10.65 6.16
N VAL A 301 -6.02 -9.47 5.83
CA VAL A 301 -6.42 -8.22 6.50
C VAL A 301 -7.91 -8.01 6.41
N TYR A 302 -8.50 -8.21 5.23
CA TYR A 302 -9.93 -8.04 5.01
C TYR A 302 -10.77 -9.01 5.83
N GLU A 303 -10.48 -10.32 5.77
CA GLU A 303 -11.20 -11.35 6.52
C GLU A 303 -11.17 -11.08 8.02
N ALA A 304 -9.99 -10.73 8.54
CA ALA A 304 -9.83 -10.48 9.95
C ALA A 304 -10.45 -9.15 10.40
N SER A 305 -10.42 -8.11 9.55
CA SER A 305 -11.14 -6.85 9.78
C SER A 305 -12.64 -7.07 9.89
N GLN A 306 -13.22 -7.85 8.97
CA GLN A 306 -14.65 -8.21 9.00
C GLN A 306 -14.99 -8.97 10.29
N ARG A 307 -14.17 -9.96 10.67
CA ARG A 307 -14.40 -10.71 11.90
C ARG A 307 -14.33 -9.83 13.15
N ILE A 308 -13.41 -8.86 13.20
CA ILE A 308 -13.30 -7.91 14.31
C ILE A 308 -14.52 -6.98 14.35
N GLU A 309 -14.97 -6.48 13.19
CA GLU A 309 -16.15 -5.63 13.05
C GLU A 309 -17.42 -6.38 13.52
N ASP A 310 -17.61 -7.62 13.08
CA ASP A 310 -18.71 -8.49 13.52
C ASP A 310 -18.70 -8.69 15.04
N LEU A 311 -17.54 -9.05 15.61
CA LEU A 311 -17.39 -9.27 17.05
C LEU A 311 -17.66 -7.99 17.86
N LYS A 312 -17.07 -6.86 17.45
CA LYS A 312 -17.31 -5.55 18.08
C LYS A 312 -18.77 -5.16 17.98
N GLY A 313 -19.40 -5.44 16.84
CA GLY A 313 -20.82 -5.25 16.59
C GLY A 313 -21.74 -6.03 17.53
N THR A 314 -21.24 -7.05 18.26
CA THR A 314 -22.02 -7.77 19.29
C THR A 314 -21.95 -7.16 20.69
N ILE A 315 -21.02 -6.22 20.94
CA ILE A 315 -20.86 -5.61 22.27
C ILE A 315 -22.02 -4.62 22.50
N PRO A 316 -22.84 -4.78 23.55
CA PRO A 316 -23.90 -3.83 23.88
C PRO A 316 -23.35 -2.56 24.57
N THR A 317 -24.15 -1.50 24.62
CA THR A 317 -23.84 -0.38 25.51
C THR A 317 -24.28 -0.68 26.94
N LEU A 318 -23.63 -0.08 27.93
CA LEU A 318 -24.04 -0.22 29.34
C LEU A 318 -25.52 0.19 29.53
N GLN A 319 -25.93 1.28 28.87
CA GLN A 319 -27.30 1.79 28.96
C GLN A 319 -28.32 0.78 28.40
N ASP A 320 -28.02 0.13 27.27
CA ASP A 320 -28.89 -0.90 26.72
C ASP A 320 -29.06 -2.09 27.67
N VAL A 321 -27.97 -2.54 28.32
CA VAL A 321 -28.03 -3.61 29.32
C VAL A 321 -28.89 -3.21 30.52
N LEU A 322 -28.74 -1.98 31.02
CA LEU A 322 -29.57 -1.45 32.11
C LEU A 322 -31.05 -1.36 31.72
N ASP A 323 -31.33 -0.92 30.50
CA ASP A 323 -32.69 -0.78 29.98
C ASP A 323 -33.37 -2.14 29.73
N VAL A 324 -32.62 -3.13 29.26
CA VAL A 324 -33.08 -4.52 29.15
C VAL A 324 -33.38 -5.08 30.53
N LYS A 325 -32.54 -4.82 31.54
CA LYS A 325 -32.83 -5.26 32.92
C LYS A 325 -34.11 -4.64 33.45
N ALA A 326 -34.29 -3.32 33.31
CA ALA A 326 -35.50 -2.63 33.75
C ALA A 326 -36.76 -3.21 33.07
N ALA A 327 -36.71 -3.37 31.74
CA ALA A 327 -37.80 -3.94 30.95
C ALA A 327 -38.09 -5.41 31.31
N LYS A 328 -37.05 -6.21 31.60
CA LYS A 328 -37.19 -7.60 32.06
C LYS A 328 -37.84 -7.66 33.44
N THR A 329 -37.46 -6.77 34.36
CA THR A 329 -38.05 -6.70 35.71
C THR A 329 -39.51 -6.23 35.67
N TRP A 330 -39.83 -5.25 34.82
CA TRP A 330 -41.22 -4.77 34.62
C TRP A 330 -42.16 -5.83 34.03
N LEU A 331 -41.64 -6.72 33.18
CA LEU A 331 -42.42 -7.77 32.54
C LEU A 331 -42.78 -8.87 33.55
N THR A 332 -43.88 -8.70 34.26
CA THR A 332 -44.47 -9.64 35.21
C THR A 332 -45.77 -10.24 34.65
N ALA A 333 -46.30 -11.30 35.27
CA ALA A 333 -47.48 -12.02 34.74
C ALA A 333 -48.73 -11.12 34.64
N ASP A 334 -48.86 -10.10 35.50
CA ASP A 334 -49.94 -9.09 35.44
C ASP A 334 -49.88 -8.18 34.21
N LYS A 335 -48.74 -8.13 33.50
CA LYS A 335 -48.62 -7.37 32.25
C LYS A 335 -49.30 -8.04 31.05
N PHE A 336 -49.76 -9.28 31.24
CA PHE A 336 -50.59 -9.99 30.28
C PHE A 336 -52.06 -9.76 30.62
N THR A 337 -52.74 -8.95 29.82
CA THR A 337 -54.14 -8.58 30.05
C THR A 337 -55.05 -9.36 29.12
N PHE A 338 -56.23 -9.80 29.59
CA PHE A 338 -57.21 -10.46 28.74
C PHE A 338 -58.08 -9.46 27.98
N ASP A 339 -58.51 -9.85 26.78
CA ASP A 339 -59.51 -9.12 26.02
C ASP A 339 -60.87 -9.14 26.75
N PRO A 340 -61.57 -8.01 26.89
CA PRO A 340 -62.85 -7.98 27.61
C PRO A 340 -63.93 -8.87 27.00
N GLU A 341 -63.97 -9.02 25.68
CA GLU A 341 -64.93 -9.87 24.98
C GLU A 341 -64.49 -11.34 24.96
N ASN A 342 -63.18 -11.58 25.01
CA ASN A 342 -62.57 -12.91 25.01
C ASN A 342 -61.71 -13.11 26.27
N SER A 343 -62.39 -13.07 27.42
CA SER A 343 -61.77 -13.08 28.75
C SER A 343 -61.08 -14.41 29.09
N ALA A 344 -60.43 -14.47 30.26
CA ALA A 344 -59.80 -15.69 30.76
C ALA A 344 -60.75 -16.89 30.85
N GLU A 345 -62.05 -16.65 31.05
CA GLU A 345 -63.11 -17.67 31.18
C GLU A 345 -63.86 -17.91 29.85
N SER A 346 -63.45 -17.28 28.76
CA SER A 346 -64.05 -17.51 27.43
C SER A 346 -63.67 -18.88 26.86
N GLU A 347 -64.47 -19.40 25.93
CA GLU A 347 -64.14 -20.57 25.11
C GLU A 347 -62.90 -20.33 24.25
N SER A 348 -62.67 -19.08 23.82
CA SER A 348 -61.54 -18.67 22.98
C SER A 348 -60.81 -17.46 23.58
N PRO A 349 -60.08 -17.62 24.71
CA PRO A 349 -59.42 -16.51 25.38
C PRO A 349 -58.39 -15.81 24.49
N ILE A 350 -58.34 -14.49 24.59
CA ILE A 350 -57.33 -13.67 23.93
C ILE A 350 -56.54 -12.91 24.99
N ILE A 351 -55.21 -13.07 24.95
CA ILE A 351 -54.28 -12.36 25.82
C ILE A 351 -53.56 -11.28 25.01
N TYR A 352 -53.51 -10.07 25.54
CA TYR A 352 -52.69 -8.98 25.05
C TYR A 352 -51.36 -8.94 25.80
N ALA A 353 -50.26 -8.83 25.05
CA ALA A 353 -48.91 -8.65 25.56
C ALA A 353 -48.26 -7.40 24.94
N ALA A 354 -47.34 -6.79 25.70
CA ALA A 354 -46.65 -5.57 25.30
C ALA A 354 -45.68 -5.83 24.14
N LEU A 355 -45.70 -5.00 23.09
CA LEU A 355 -44.69 -5.09 22.02
C LEU A 355 -43.36 -4.44 22.42
N LYS A 356 -43.43 -3.36 23.21
CA LYS A 356 -42.28 -2.56 23.66
C LYS A 356 -42.48 -2.06 25.08
N HIS A 357 -41.38 -1.77 25.76
CA HIS A 357 -41.31 -1.07 27.04
C HIS A 357 -41.20 0.46 26.83
N GLU A 358 -41.46 1.25 27.86
CA GLU A 358 -41.40 2.73 27.82
C GLU A 358 -40.01 3.26 27.43
N ASN A 359 -38.95 2.56 27.84
CA ASN A 359 -37.56 2.88 27.46
C ASN A 359 -37.16 2.34 26.08
N GLN A 360 -38.15 1.96 25.24
CA GLN A 360 -38.01 1.47 23.87
C GLN A 360 -37.40 0.06 23.73
N THR A 361 -37.16 -0.65 24.82
CA THR A 361 -36.79 -2.08 24.76
C THR A 361 -37.91 -2.89 24.11
N ALA A 362 -37.58 -3.77 23.17
CA ALA A 362 -38.53 -4.59 22.44
C ALA A 362 -38.79 -5.93 23.14
N TYR A 363 -40.00 -6.45 22.97
CA TYR A 363 -40.38 -7.79 23.42
C TYR A 363 -40.75 -8.66 22.21
N LYS A 364 -40.13 -9.84 22.12
CA LYS A 364 -40.45 -10.84 21.11
C LYS A 364 -40.86 -12.14 21.78
N TYR A 365 -42.03 -12.65 21.39
CA TYR A 365 -42.66 -13.79 22.04
C TYR A 365 -42.58 -15.01 21.13
N THR A 366 -42.13 -16.13 21.68
CA THR A 366 -42.08 -17.41 20.96
C THR A 366 -42.63 -18.53 21.83
N VAL A 367 -43.41 -19.44 21.23
CA VAL A 367 -43.89 -20.65 21.91
C VAL A 367 -42.75 -21.67 21.90
N VAL A 368 -42.28 -22.09 23.08
CA VAL A 368 -41.12 -22.98 23.23
C VAL A 368 -41.48 -24.40 23.65
N GLU A 369 -42.58 -24.60 24.40
CA GLU A 369 -43.10 -25.93 24.72
C GLU A 369 -44.62 -25.96 24.69
N ASN A 370 -45.18 -27.10 24.27
CA ASN A 370 -46.59 -27.44 24.42
C ASN A 370 -46.69 -28.80 25.12
N ASN A 371 -46.86 -28.77 26.44
CA ASN A 371 -46.96 -29.98 27.24
C ASN A 371 -48.41 -30.49 27.13
N LYS A 372 -48.59 -31.53 26.30
CA LYS A 372 -49.82 -32.32 26.24
C LYS A 372 -49.99 -33.09 27.55
N ALA A 373 -51.25 -33.27 27.98
CA ALA A 373 -51.58 -34.07 29.14
C ALA A 373 -51.01 -35.50 29.05
N GLU A 374 -50.66 -36.05 30.21
CA GLU A 374 -50.18 -37.42 30.41
C GLU A 374 -51.24 -38.49 30.05
N SER A 375 -51.70 -38.59 28.80
CA SER A 375 -52.41 -39.77 28.27
C SER A 375 -52.81 -39.70 26.79
N SER A 376 -52.05 -39.08 25.88
CA SER A 376 -52.45 -39.13 24.45
C SER A 376 -52.02 -40.44 23.76
N LYS A 377 -52.71 -41.56 24.05
CA LYS A 377 -52.83 -42.67 23.10
C LYS A 377 -53.93 -42.32 22.09
N ASN A 378 -53.54 -42.14 20.84
CA ASN A 378 -54.33 -42.22 19.61
C ASN A 378 -55.80 -41.82 19.68
N ILE A 379 -56.18 -40.62 19.20
CA ILE A 379 -57.45 -40.48 18.48
C ILE A 379 -57.33 -39.48 17.31
N ASN A 380 -57.52 -39.99 16.10
CA ASN A 380 -57.86 -39.23 14.88
C ASN A 380 -59.31 -38.76 14.97
N ILE A 381 -59.60 -37.45 15.07
CA ILE A 381 -60.93 -36.92 14.73
C ILE A 381 -60.85 -35.54 14.05
N PHE A 382 -61.32 -35.56 12.80
CA PHE A 382 -62.01 -34.55 11.98
C PHE A 382 -61.66 -33.05 11.96
N ARG A 383 -61.49 -32.58 10.71
CA ARG A 383 -61.32 -31.22 10.23
C ARG A 383 -62.52 -30.32 10.57
N MET A 384 -62.28 -29.18 11.22
CA MET A 384 -62.86 -27.85 10.90
C MET A 384 -62.32 -26.73 11.83
N SER A 385 -61.00 -26.63 11.94
CA SER A 385 -60.22 -25.38 12.11
C SER A 385 -58.75 -25.81 12.21
N ASN A 386 -57.82 -25.12 11.58
CA ASN A 386 -56.39 -25.49 11.55
C ASN A 386 -55.67 -25.26 12.91
N LYS A 387 -56.38 -25.32 14.05
CA LYS A 387 -55.83 -24.98 15.36
C LYS A 387 -55.70 -26.22 16.24
N ARG A 388 -54.50 -26.49 16.75
CA ARG A 388 -54.24 -27.63 17.65
C ARG A 388 -54.94 -27.36 19.00
N PRO A 389 -55.73 -28.30 19.55
CA PRO A 389 -56.30 -28.17 20.89
C PRO A 389 -55.18 -27.97 21.94
N GLY A 390 -55.40 -27.11 22.94
CA GLY A 390 -54.41 -26.82 23.98
C GLY A 390 -53.20 -26.03 23.46
N SER A 391 -53.39 -25.12 22.50
CA SER A 391 -52.29 -24.34 21.90
C SER A 391 -52.49 -22.84 22.01
N VAL A 392 -51.38 -22.10 21.92
CA VAL A 392 -51.37 -20.64 21.83
C VAL A 392 -50.84 -20.25 20.47
N LYS A 393 -51.55 -19.36 19.78
CA LYS A 393 -51.09 -18.74 18.52
C LYS A 393 -50.74 -17.29 18.78
N ILE A 394 -49.50 -16.91 18.44
CA ILE A 394 -48.99 -15.55 18.56
C ILE A 394 -49.21 -14.82 17.23
N GLU A 395 -49.84 -13.64 17.29
CA GLU A 395 -50.12 -12.79 16.14
C GLU A 395 -49.74 -11.34 16.48
N GLU A 396 -49.02 -10.66 15.59
CA GLU A 396 -48.87 -9.20 15.68
C GLU A 396 -50.16 -8.53 15.23
N ARG A 397 -50.76 -7.68 16.06
CA ARG A 397 -51.87 -6.83 15.61
C ARG A 397 -51.31 -5.57 14.98
N ARG A 398 -50.95 -5.61 13.69
CA ARG A 398 -50.80 -4.39 12.89
C ARG A 398 -52.17 -4.01 12.34
N MET A 399 -52.72 -2.86 12.72
CA MET A 399 -53.85 -2.34 11.96
C MET A 399 -53.34 -1.96 10.56
N LEU A 400 -53.82 -2.68 9.53
CA LEU A 400 -53.73 -2.21 8.15
C LEU A 400 -54.50 -0.88 8.08
N LEU A 401 -53.82 0.21 7.70
CA LEU A 401 -54.49 1.43 7.23
C LEU A 401 -55.28 1.04 5.97
N ASN A 402 -56.54 0.65 6.14
CA ASN A 402 -57.46 0.42 5.04
C ASN A 402 -57.91 1.79 4.49
N ILE A 403 -57.06 2.42 3.68
CA ILE A 403 -57.44 3.56 2.85
C ILE A 403 -58.23 2.99 1.66
N GLY A 404 -59.53 2.76 1.85
CA GLY A 404 -60.35 2.16 0.79
C GLY A 404 -61.83 2.03 1.11
N LYS A 405 -62.57 3.14 0.91
CA LYS A 405 -64.03 3.24 0.74
C LYS A 405 -64.91 2.99 1.98
N GLY A 406 -65.11 4.07 2.74
CA GLY A 406 -66.46 4.63 2.84
C GLY A 406 -67.38 4.10 3.94
N GLN A 407 -66.91 3.97 5.18
CA GLN A 407 -67.77 4.13 6.36
C GLN A 407 -67.01 4.92 7.44
N ARG A 408 -67.47 6.14 7.71
CA ARG A 408 -67.07 6.92 8.89
C ARG A 408 -67.93 6.46 10.06
N LEU A 409 -67.31 5.85 11.06
CA LEU A 409 -67.89 5.70 12.39
C LEU A 409 -67.25 6.75 13.31
N ASN A 410 -68.09 7.61 13.87
CA ASN A 410 -67.83 8.42 15.07
C ASN A 410 -67.76 7.44 16.28
N LYS A 411 -67.04 7.63 17.38
CA LYS A 411 -66.52 8.82 18.08
C LYS A 411 -65.57 8.33 19.20
N GLU A 412 -64.50 9.09 19.46
CA GLU A 412 -63.98 9.39 20.81
C GLU A 412 -63.81 8.23 21.83
N GLN A 413 -62.88 7.31 21.59
CA GLN A 413 -62.03 6.61 22.59
C GLN A 413 -61.21 5.53 21.89
N GLU A 414 -60.40 5.93 20.91
CA GLU A 414 -59.33 5.07 20.41
C GLU A 414 -58.10 5.34 21.26
N ASP A 415 -57.90 4.49 22.27
CA ASP A 415 -56.67 4.45 23.07
C ASP A 415 -55.46 4.45 22.13
N LYS A 416 -54.59 5.46 22.28
CA LYS A 416 -53.25 5.43 21.69
C LYS A 416 -52.47 4.18 22.11
N ASP A 417 -52.85 3.55 23.23
CA ASP A 417 -52.29 2.31 23.76
C ASP A 417 -52.78 1.04 23.05
N ALA A 418 -53.79 1.11 22.18
CA ALA A 418 -54.23 -0.01 21.34
C ALA A 418 -53.34 -0.24 20.11
N GLN A 419 -52.31 0.59 19.90
CA GLN A 419 -51.65 0.75 18.60
C GLN A 419 -50.51 -0.22 18.28
N ASP A 420 -50.01 -1.04 19.20
CA ASP A 420 -48.97 -2.03 18.88
C ASP A 420 -48.94 -3.13 19.97
N LYS A 421 -49.90 -4.06 19.93
CA LYS A 421 -49.98 -5.18 20.87
C LYS A 421 -49.73 -6.52 20.20
N ILE A 422 -49.09 -7.42 20.93
CA ILE A 422 -49.01 -8.82 20.54
C ILE A 422 -50.24 -9.52 21.08
N ILE A 423 -50.91 -10.28 20.21
CA ILE A 423 -52.08 -11.06 20.54
C ILE A 423 -51.67 -12.52 20.69
N LEU A 424 -52.02 -13.12 21.81
CA LEU A 424 -51.87 -14.54 22.05
C LEU A 424 -53.27 -15.15 22.11
N ARG A 425 -53.66 -15.83 21.02
CA ARG A 425 -54.94 -16.53 20.92
C ARG A 425 -54.82 -17.90 21.53
N VAL A 426 -55.57 -18.15 22.59
CA VAL A 426 -55.60 -19.43 23.29
C VAL A 426 -56.67 -20.33 22.69
N ASN A 427 -56.30 -21.55 22.33
CA ASN A 427 -57.25 -22.57 21.88
C ASN A 427 -57.38 -23.61 22.99
N ARG A 428 -58.53 -23.63 23.67
CA ARG A 428 -58.85 -24.67 24.64
C ARG A 428 -59.01 -26.03 23.95
N GLY A 429 -58.68 -27.09 24.66
CA GLY A 429 -58.88 -28.47 24.21
C GLY A 429 -59.71 -29.26 25.22
N ASN A 430 -59.89 -30.56 24.99
CA ASN A 430 -60.67 -31.43 25.87
C ASN A 430 -59.89 -31.86 27.13
N GLU A 431 -58.61 -31.48 27.24
CA GLU A 431 -57.71 -31.83 28.32
C GLU A 431 -57.01 -30.57 28.84
N ASN A 432 -56.64 -30.59 30.13
CA ASN A 432 -55.79 -29.55 30.71
C ASN A 432 -54.45 -29.54 30.00
N SER A 433 -54.01 -28.38 29.55
CA SER A 433 -52.77 -28.21 28.82
C SER A 433 -51.97 -27.05 29.39
N SER A 434 -50.68 -27.00 29.12
CA SER A 434 -49.89 -25.80 29.40
C SER A 434 -48.95 -25.48 28.26
N VAL A 435 -48.79 -24.19 27.99
CA VAL A 435 -47.93 -23.68 26.93
C VAL A 435 -46.88 -22.78 27.56
N MET A 436 -45.61 -23.07 27.30
CA MET A 436 -44.51 -22.22 27.74
C MET A 436 -44.16 -21.23 26.62
N ILE A 437 -44.01 -19.97 27.00
CA ILE A 437 -43.64 -18.87 26.12
C ILE A 437 -42.33 -18.28 26.60
N LYS A 438 -41.39 -18.13 25.67
CA LYS A 438 -40.15 -17.37 25.84
C LYS A 438 -40.39 -15.94 25.35
N VAL A 439 -40.00 -14.98 26.17
CA VAL A 439 -39.97 -13.56 25.82
C VAL A 439 -38.51 -13.12 25.75
N GLU A 440 -38.06 -12.78 24.54
CA GLU A 440 -36.78 -12.13 24.31
C GLU A 440 -36.97 -10.62 24.52
N VAL A 441 -36.22 -10.06 25.46
CA VAL A 441 -36.20 -8.65 25.83
C VAL A 441 -34.94 -8.04 25.24
N THR A 442 -35.06 -7.14 24.26
CA THR A 442 -33.92 -6.68 23.47
C THR A 442 -33.84 -5.16 23.35
N LYS A 443 -32.61 -4.62 23.48
CA LYS A 443 -32.29 -3.24 23.14
C LYS A 443 -30.85 -3.17 22.67
N GLY A 444 -30.61 -2.56 21.50
CA GLY A 444 -29.30 -2.66 20.85
C GLY A 444 -28.87 -4.12 20.73
N ASN A 445 -27.67 -4.43 21.21
CA ASN A 445 -27.14 -5.81 21.25
C ASN A 445 -27.40 -6.52 22.58
N ALA A 446 -28.02 -5.86 23.56
CA ALA A 446 -28.35 -6.47 24.83
C ALA A 446 -29.61 -7.33 24.69
N VAL A 447 -29.52 -8.58 25.14
CA VAL A 447 -30.61 -9.56 25.06
C VAL A 447 -30.75 -10.24 26.41
N ALA A 448 -31.98 -10.30 26.91
CA ALA A 448 -32.32 -11.13 28.06
C ALA A 448 -33.57 -11.95 27.78
N GLU A 449 -33.70 -13.07 28.48
CA GLU A 449 -34.81 -14.00 28.29
C GLU A 449 -35.65 -14.10 29.57
N LYS A 450 -36.97 -14.18 29.40
CA LYS A 450 -37.92 -14.44 30.47
C LYS A 450 -38.97 -15.44 29.99
N TYR A 451 -39.40 -16.34 30.88
CA TYR A 451 -40.33 -17.42 30.53
C TYR A 451 -41.63 -17.28 31.31
N PHE A 452 -42.74 -17.60 30.64
CA PHE A 452 -44.07 -17.64 31.23
C PHE A 452 -44.75 -18.95 30.84
N LYS A 453 -45.53 -19.50 31.76
CA LYS A 453 -46.38 -20.66 31.53
C LYS A 453 -47.82 -20.20 31.50
N ILE A 454 -48.50 -20.50 30.40
CA ILE A 454 -49.95 -20.33 30.25
C ILE A 454 -50.60 -21.66 30.59
N ASN A 455 -51.37 -21.68 31.68
CA ASN A 455 -52.17 -22.83 32.08
C ASN A 455 -53.54 -22.74 31.38
N ILE A 456 -53.88 -23.77 30.61
CA ILE A 456 -55.08 -23.82 29.76
C ILE A 456 -55.97 -24.96 30.28
N PRO A 457 -56.99 -24.65 31.12
CA PRO A 457 -57.94 -25.66 31.55
C PRO A 457 -58.74 -26.22 30.38
N LYS A 458 -59.14 -27.49 30.49
CA LYS A 458 -60.02 -28.14 29.51
C LYS A 458 -61.30 -27.33 29.26
N LEU A 459 -61.84 -27.45 28.06
CA LEU A 459 -63.15 -26.93 27.70
C LEU A 459 -64.20 -27.87 28.31
N ASP A 460 -64.89 -27.41 29.35
CA ASP A 460 -65.95 -28.14 30.07
C ASP A 460 -67.13 -27.20 30.34
N THR A 461 -68.23 -27.72 30.89
CA THR A 461 -69.43 -26.91 31.23
C THR A 461 -69.14 -25.78 32.22
N GLU A 462 -68.09 -25.92 33.04
CA GLU A 462 -67.54 -24.88 33.89
C GLU A 462 -66.20 -24.40 33.32
N LEU A 463 -66.17 -23.20 32.73
CA LEU A 463 -64.99 -22.64 32.09
C LEU A 463 -64.02 -22.05 33.12
N LEU A 464 -63.13 -22.89 33.66
CA LEU A 464 -62.06 -22.43 34.55
C LEU A 464 -61.13 -21.44 33.82
N PRO A 465 -60.65 -20.38 34.51
CA PRO A 465 -59.89 -19.31 33.88
C PRO A 465 -58.51 -19.79 33.38
N VAL A 466 -58.09 -19.28 32.21
CA VAL A 466 -56.69 -19.36 31.77
C VAL A 466 -55.83 -18.51 32.69
N THR A 467 -54.73 -19.05 33.20
CA THR A 467 -53.79 -18.32 34.06
C THR A 467 -52.40 -18.26 33.46
N ILE A 468 -51.64 -17.25 33.86
CA ILE A 468 -50.28 -17.00 33.39
C ILE A 468 -49.40 -16.85 34.63
N GLU A 469 -48.32 -17.60 34.68
CA GLU A 469 -47.35 -17.55 35.78
C GLU A 469 -45.93 -17.45 35.23
N LYS A 470 -45.02 -16.89 36.04
CA LYS A 470 -43.59 -16.91 35.72
C LYS A 470 -43.13 -18.36 35.67
N ALA A 471 -42.32 -18.70 34.67
CA ALA A 471 -41.73 -20.02 34.52
C ALA A 471 -40.21 -19.93 34.54
N GLU A 472 -39.57 -21.04 34.93
CA GLU A 472 -38.14 -21.25 34.68
C GLU A 472 -37.91 -21.69 33.23
N PRO A 473 -36.70 -21.44 32.68
CA PRO A 473 -36.33 -21.99 31.38
C PRO A 473 -36.52 -23.52 31.38
N PRO A 474 -36.93 -24.12 30.25
CA PRO A 474 -37.08 -25.56 30.16
C PRO A 474 -35.75 -26.24 30.46
N LYS A 475 -35.77 -27.30 31.28
CA LYS A 475 -34.56 -28.08 31.58
C LYS A 475 -34.06 -28.68 30.28
N THR A 476 -32.91 -28.22 29.80
CA THR A 476 -32.21 -28.85 28.68
C THR A 476 -31.96 -30.30 29.09
N VAL A 477 -32.64 -31.25 28.45
CA VAL A 477 -32.21 -32.66 28.52
C VAL A 477 -30.84 -32.65 27.87
N ALA A 478 -29.79 -32.78 28.68
CA ALA A 478 -28.43 -32.93 28.19
C ALA A 478 -28.46 -34.08 27.17
N GLN A 479 -28.26 -33.75 25.89
CA GLN A 479 -27.96 -34.76 24.88
C GLN A 479 -26.58 -35.30 25.26
N SER A 480 -26.61 -36.49 25.87
CA SER A 480 -25.48 -37.36 26.17
C SER A 480 -24.71 -37.78 24.92
#